data_AF-A0A7C6TXL6-F1
#
_entry.id   AF-A0A7C6TXL6-F1
#
_cell.length_a   1.000
_cell.length_b   1.000
_cell.length_c   1.000
_cell.angle_alpha   90.00
_cell.angle_beta   90.00
_cell.angle_gamma   90.00
#
_symmetry.space_group_name_H-M   'P 1'
#
loop_
_entity.id
_entity.type
_entity.pdbx_description
1 polymer ?
#
loop_
_entity_poly.entity_id
_entity_poly.type
_entity_poly.pdbx_seq_one_letter_code
_entity_poly.pdbx_strand_id
1 'polypeptide(L)' 'MLKTECLYRMKFSCREEVEQAVLEYVQFYNYERINMKNGLTPFEIRSKAV' A
#
# COMPACT_ATOMS: atom_id res chain seq x y z
N MET A 1 0.52 -10.72 3.39
CA MET A 1 1.58 -10.17 2.51
C MET A 1 0.91 -9.83 1.17
N LEU A 2 0.49 -8.58 0.97
CA LEU A 2 -0.20 -8.16 -0.25
C LEU A 2 0.75 -8.10 -1.48
N LYS A 3 2.05 -8.00 -1.22
CA LYS A 3 3.09 -7.66 -2.20
C LYS A 3 3.30 -8.69 -3.32
N THR A 4 3.07 -9.98 -3.08
CA THR A 4 3.45 -11.00 -4.08
C THR A 4 2.23 -11.63 -4.71
N GLU A 5 1.24 -12.08 -3.93
CA GLU A 5 0.06 -12.73 -4.49
C GLU A 5 -0.88 -11.81 -5.28
N CYS A 6 -1.00 -10.53 -4.90
CA CYS A 6 -1.90 -9.60 -5.60
C CYS A 6 -1.28 -9.13 -6.91
N LEU A 7 0.01 -8.74 -6.89
CA LEU A 7 0.74 -8.31 -8.08
C LEU A 7 0.97 -9.44 -9.09
N TYR A 8 1.17 -10.70 -8.66
CA TYR A 8 1.32 -11.83 -9.60
C TYR A 8 0.00 -12.28 -10.24
N ARG A 9 -1.15 -12.01 -9.61
CA ARG A 9 -2.47 -12.37 -10.16
C ARG A 9 -3.02 -11.27 -11.08
N MET A 10 -2.53 -10.05 -10.98
CA MET A 10 -2.90 -8.95 -11.87
C MET A 10 -2.17 -9.11 -13.21
N LYS A 11 -2.94 -9.22 -14.29
CA LYS A 11 -2.42 -9.09 -15.64
C LYS A 11 -2.55 -7.62 -16.04
N PHE A 12 -1.41 -6.97 -16.24
CA PHE A 12 -1.37 -5.62 -16.77
C PHE A 12 -1.30 -5.67 -18.30
N SER A 13 -2.14 -4.90 -18.96
CA SER A 13 -2.25 -4.81 -20.41
C SER A 13 -1.38 -3.69 -20.99
N CYS A 14 -1.05 -2.68 -20.17
CA CYS A 14 -0.18 -1.57 -20.54
C CYS A 14 0.61 -1.02 -19.34
N ARG A 15 1.56 -0.14 -19.62
CA ARG A 15 2.44 0.46 -18.60
C ARG A 15 1.66 1.33 -17.63
N GLU A 16 0.65 2.03 -18.11
CA GLU A 16 -0.18 2.94 -17.33
C GLU A 16 -0.91 2.19 -16.20
N GLU A 17 -1.39 0.96 -16.47
CA GLU A 17 -2.01 0.12 -15.43
C GLU A 17 -1.02 -0.29 -14.34
N VAL A 18 0.24 -0.54 -14.69
CA VAL A 18 1.30 -0.84 -13.71
C VAL A 18 1.58 0.38 -12.84
N GLU A 19 1.72 1.55 -13.45
CA GLU A 19 1.96 2.81 -12.74
C GLU A 19 0.82 3.13 -11.77
N GLN A 20 -0.42 2.94 -12.21
CA GLN A 20 -1.61 3.12 -11.37
C GLN A 20 -1.64 2.14 -10.20
N ALA A 21 -1.38 0.85 -10.43
CA ALA A 21 -1.35 -0.15 -9.37
C ALA A 21 -0.25 0.11 -8.33
N VAL A 22 0.92 0.61 -8.77
CA VAL A 22 2.00 1.03 -7.86
C VAL A 22 1.58 2.25 -7.03
N LEU A 23 0.94 3.25 -7.64
CA LEU A 23 0.47 4.44 -6.94
C LEU A 23 -0.56 4.07 -5.85
N GLU A 24 -1.54 3.24 -6.20
CA GLU A 24 -2.54 2.73 -5.26
C GLU A 24 -1.88 1.95 -4.12
N TYR A 25 -0.91 1.09 -4.43
CA TYR A 25 -0.19 0.33 -3.41
C TYR A 25 0.58 1.24 -2.44
N VAL A 26 1.22 2.30 -2.95
CA VAL A 26 1.96 3.28 -2.14
C VAL A 26 1.00 4.04 -1.22
N GLN A 27 -0.15 4.46 -1.74
CA GLN A 27 -1.18 5.14 -0.96
C GLN A 27 -1.71 4.25 0.16
N PHE A 28 -2.14 3.04 -0.19
CA PHE A 28 -2.61 2.04 0.77
C PHE A 28 -1.57 1.80 1.86
N TYR A 29 -0.31 1.56 1.47
CA TYR A 29 0.75 1.25 2.42
C TYR A 29 1.02 2.40 3.39
N ASN A 30 0.97 3.65 2.93
CA ASN A 30 1.29 4.80 3.76
C ASN A 30 0.15 5.27 4.65
N TYR A 31 -1.10 5.20 4.16
CA TYR A 31 -2.23 5.90 4.76
C TYR A 31 -3.40 5.01 5.16
N GLU A 32 -3.52 3.80 4.62
CA GLU A 32 -4.70 2.96 4.86
C GLU A 32 -4.36 1.68 5.63
N ARG A 33 -3.13 1.18 5.46
CA ARG A 33 -2.68 -0.06 6.10
C ARG A 33 -2.64 0.10 7.61
N ILE A 34 -3.56 -0.54 8.31
CA ILE A 34 -3.55 -0.57 9.78
C ILE A 34 -2.46 -1.50 10.31
N ASN A 35 -1.64 -0.99 11.22
CA ASN A 35 -0.71 -1.80 11.98
C ASN A 35 -1.45 -2.52 13.12
N MET A 36 -1.45 -3.85 13.09
CA MET A 36 -2.17 -4.69 14.06
C MET A 36 -1.72 -4.52 15.52
N LYS A 37 -0.50 -4.02 15.76
CA LYS A 37 0.03 -3.83 17.12
C LYS A 37 -0.59 -2.63 17.83
N ASN A 38 -0.86 -1.55 17.10
CA ASN A 38 -1.29 -0.28 17.68
C ASN A 38 -2.59 0.27 17.08
N GLY A 39 -3.15 -0.38 16.07
CA GLY A 39 -4.37 0.04 15.40
C GLY A 39 -4.22 1.31 14.55
N LEU A 40 -2.99 1.73 14.24
CA LEU A 40 -2.72 2.97 13.52
C LEU A 40 -2.14 2.72 12.14
N THR A 41 -2.37 3.67 11.25
CA THR A 41 -1.71 3.76 9.94
C THR A 41 -0.24 4.19 10.11
N PRO A 42 0.66 3.88 9.14
CA PRO A 42 2.04 4.35 9.20
C PRO A 42 2.17 5.87 9.27
N PHE A 43 1.28 6.60 8.60
CA PHE A 43 1.22 8.05 8.71
C PHE A 43 0.93 8.52 10.13
N GLU A 44 -0.11 7.99 10.78
CA GLU A 44 -0.46 8.36 12.16
C GLU A 44 0.65 8.00 13.16
N ILE A 45 1.35 6.88 12.95
CA ILE A 45 2.51 6.51 13.78
C ILE A 45 3.59 7.57 13.67
N ARG A 46 3.94 8.01 12.46
CA ARG A 46 4.94 9.07 12.24
C ARG A 46 4.49 10.41 12.81
N SER A 47 3.20 10.74 12.69
CA SER A 47 2.63 11.97 13.24
C SER A 47 2.67 12.03 14.76
N LYS A 48 2.68 10.87 15.45
CA LYS A 48 2.77 10.78 16.92
C LYS A 48 4.20 10.68 17.45
N ALA A 49 5.19 10.54 16.57
CA ALA A 49 6.61 10.50 16.92
C ALA A 49 7.24 11.91 16.99
N VAL A 50 6.43 12.96 16.87
CA VAL A 50 6.79 14.38 17.01
C VAL A 50 6.47 14.85 18.43
#